data_AF-A0A842MHM0-F1
#
_entry.id   AF-A0A842MHM0-F1
#
_cell.length_a   1.000
_cell.length_b   1.000
_cell.length_c   1.000
_cell.angle_alpha   90.00
_cell.angle_beta   90.00
_cell.angle_gamma   90.00
#
_symmetry.space_group_name_H-M   'P 1'
#
loop_
_entity.id
_entity.type
_entity.pdbx_description
1 polymer ?
#
loop_
_entity_poly.entity_id
_entity_poly.type
_entity_poly.pdbx_seq_one_letter_code
_entity_poly.pdbx_strand_id
1 'polypeptide(L)'
;MSASSPSPLKAGTIVVEDYGYWDADGVYHSSSTPIQSAINSASSGDVILLVGASYTENVEVNKTVTIRGASSHVISPANPSLPTFNISSANSILYDLYVNGGSVAFAVWGNSITLTNNTAIGGDVGFYVAPFNTGNCTLTNNRAFNST
;
A
#
# COMPACT_ATOMS: atom_id res chain seq x y z
N MET A 1 6.55 0.95 25.52
CA MET A 1 5.24 0.30 25.40
C MET A 1 5.46 -0.95 24.57
N SER A 2 5.22 -2.16 25.10
CA SER A 2 5.38 -3.39 24.30
C SER A 2 4.12 -3.56 23.44
N ALA A 3 4.28 -3.62 22.12
CA ALA A 3 3.20 -3.99 21.23
C ALA A 3 2.78 -5.44 21.55
N SER A 4 1.48 -5.67 21.75
CA SER A 4 0.92 -7.01 21.96
C SER A 4 0.51 -7.60 20.61
N SER A 5 0.83 -8.87 20.38
CA SER A 5 0.52 -9.57 19.12
C SER A 5 -0.97 -9.50 18.79
N PRO A 6 -1.36 -9.12 17.55
CA PRO A 6 -2.73 -9.21 17.07
C PRO A 6 -3.08 -10.70 16.87
N SER A 7 -3.49 -11.38 17.92
CA SER A 7 -3.82 -12.81 17.88
C SER A 7 -5.31 -13.07 17.56
N PRO A 8 -5.64 -14.07 16.71
CA PRO A 8 -4.80 -14.74 15.72
C PRO A 8 -4.91 -14.09 14.33
N LEU A 9 -3.76 -13.87 13.68
CA LEU A 9 -3.71 -13.56 12.25
C LEU A 9 -4.08 -14.79 11.45
N LYS A 10 -4.92 -14.62 10.43
CA LYS A 10 -5.19 -15.70 9.46
C LYS A 10 -3.89 -15.98 8.70
N ALA A 11 -3.56 -17.25 8.46
CA ALA A 11 -2.41 -17.63 7.64
C ALA A 11 -2.37 -16.81 6.33
N GLY A 12 -1.20 -16.25 6.03
CA GLY A 12 -1.00 -15.31 4.92
C GLY A 12 -1.46 -13.89 5.21
N THR A 13 -1.61 -13.48 6.49
CA THR A 13 -1.89 -12.09 6.87
C THR A 13 -0.71 -11.49 7.62
N ILE A 14 -0.29 -10.31 7.20
CA ILE A 14 0.74 -9.47 7.84
C ILE A 14 0.06 -8.20 8.33
N VAL A 15 0.31 -7.80 9.58
CA VAL A 15 -0.28 -6.58 10.17
C VAL A 15 0.76 -5.51 10.35
N VAL A 16 0.52 -4.34 9.78
CA VAL A 16 1.46 -3.23 9.76
C VAL A 16 1.02 -2.15 10.74
N GLU A 17 1.89 -1.80 11.68
CA GLU A 17 1.74 -0.70 12.64
C GLU A 17 2.68 0.46 12.26
N ASP A 18 2.60 1.59 12.96
CA ASP A 18 3.35 2.82 12.63
C ASP A 18 4.88 2.63 12.59
N TYR A 19 5.41 1.68 13.37
CA TYR A 19 6.86 1.48 13.56
C TYR A 19 7.32 0.04 13.38
N GLY A 20 6.51 -0.80 12.73
CA GLY A 20 6.85 -2.19 12.48
C GLY A 20 5.68 -3.00 11.94
N TYR A 21 5.88 -4.31 11.84
CA TYR A 21 4.83 -5.22 11.41
C TYR A 21 4.91 -6.55 12.16
N TRP A 22 3.76 -7.21 12.27
CA TRP A 22 3.63 -8.59 12.72
C TRP A 22 3.56 -9.49 11.50
N ASP A 23 4.48 -10.45 11.38
CA ASP A 23 4.40 -11.47 10.33
C ASP A 23 3.28 -12.49 10.58
N ALA A 24 3.09 -13.38 9.63
CA ALA A 24 2.04 -14.40 9.70
C ALA A 24 2.25 -15.41 10.85
N ASP A 25 3.47 -15.53 11.38
CA ASP A 25 3.83 -16.37 12.52
C ASP A 25 3.64 -15.65 13.87
N GLY A 26 3.21 -14.37 13.82
CA GLY A 26 2.96 -13.56 15.01
C GLY A 26 4.23 -12.98 15.64
N VAL A 27 5.33 -12.90 14.88
CA VAL A 27 6.58 -12.25 15.30
C VAL A 27 6.56 -10.79 14.88
N TYR A 28 6.90 -9.90 15.81
CA TYR A 28 7.02 -8.47 15.54
C TYR A 28 8.40 -8.10 15.01
N HIS A 29 8.42 -7.27 13.97
CA HIS A 29 9.61 -6.73 13.33
C HIS A 29 9.54 -5.20 13.30
N SER A 30 10.44 -4.53 14.03
CA SER A 30 10.54 -3.07 14.00
C SER A 30 11.02 -2.56 12.65
N SER A 31 10.40 -1.50 12.12
CA SER A 31 10.80 -0.87 10.86
C SER A 31 10.36 0.59 10.80
N SER A 32 11.21 1.44 10.22
CA SER A 32 10.85 2.83 9.88
C SER A 32 10.08 2.97 8.57
N THR A 33 9.99 1.89 7.78
CA THR A 33 9.21 1.81 6.53
C THR A 33 8.39 0.51 6.57
N PRO A 34 7.42 0.43 7.50
CA PRO A 34 6.82 -0.83 7.88
C PRO A 34 5.94 -1.42 6.77
N ILE A 35 5.35 -0.63 5.87
CA ILE A 35 4.62 -1.15 4.70
C ILE A 35 5.61 -1.85 3.76
N GLN A 36 6.71 -1.18 3.41
CA GLN A 36 7.71 -1.78 2.53
C GLN A 36 8.33 -3.04 3.15
N SER A 37 8.62 -3.03 4.45
CA SER A 37 9.14 -4.21 5.15
C SER A 37 8.14 -5.36 5.15
N ALA A 38 6.85 -5.11 5.34
CA ALA A 38 5.80 -6.12 5.23
C ALA A 38 5.73 -6.72 3.82
N ILE A 39 5.80 -5.90 2.76
CA ILE A 39 5.87 -6.40 1.38
C ILE A 39 7.12 -7.27 1.17
N ASN A 40 8.26 -6.83 1.68
CA ASN A 40 9.51 -7.58 1.54
C ASN A 40 9.45 -8.95 2.23
N SER A 41 8.71 -9.08 3.33
CA SER A 41 8.51 -10.35 4.05
C SER A 41 7.38 -11.20 3.52
N ALA A 42 6.42 -10.60 2.78
CA ALA A 42 5.27 -11.29 2.25
C ALA A 42 5.63 -12.40 1.25
N SER A 43 4.86 -13.49 1.32
CA SER A 43 4.71 -14.46 0.24
C SER A 43 3.70 -13.97 -0.79
N SER A 44 3.81 -14.49 -2.01
CA SER A 44 2.85 -14.16 -3.08
C SER A 44 1.44 -14.56 -2.69
N GLY A 45 0.51 -13.62 -2.74
CA GLY A 45 -0.90 -13.79 -2.38
C GLY A 45 -1.25 -13.39 -0.94
N ASP A 46 -0.26 -13.02 -0.12
CA ASP A 46 -0.52 -12.58 1.25
C ASP A 46 -1.33 -11.28 1.30
N VAL A 47 -2.01 -11.08 2.42
CA VAL A 47 -2.77 -9.88 2.78
C VAL A 47 -1.94 -9.05 3.76
N ILE A 48 -1.70 -7.80 3.40
CA ILE A 48 -1.07 -6.79 4.24
C ILE A 48 -2.16 -5.87 4.76
N LEU A 49 -2.42 -5.91 6.07
CA LEU A 49 -3.40 -5.09 6.75
C LEU A 49 -2.70 -3.91 7.44
N LEU A 50 -3.05 -2.68 7.04
CA LEU A 50 -2.54 -1.48 7.68
C LEU A 50 -3.46 -1.10 8.84
N VAL A 51 -2.88 -1.02 10.05
CA VAL A 51 -3.60 -0.64 11.29
C VAL A 51 -2.97 0.56 12.00
N GLY A 52 -1.81 1.01 11.53
CA GLY A 52 -1.15 2.22 12.01
C GLY A 52 -1.87 3.48 11.57
N ALA A 53 -1.79 4.54 12.37
CA ALA A 53 -2.43 5.81 12.10
C ALA A 53 -1.79 6.57 10.93
N SER A 54 -0.46 6.46 10.76
CA SER A 54 0.25 7.21 9.73
C SER A 54 1.55 6.54 9.28
N TYR A 55 1.82 6.64 7.99
CA TYR A 55 3.04 6.11 7.36
C TYR A 55 3.71 7.20 6.53
N THR A 56 5.04 7.26 6.58
CA THR A 56 5.84 8.17 5.75
C THR A 56 6.89 7.37 4.98
N GLU A 57 6.50 6.88 3.81
CA GLU A 57 7.33 6.05 2.94
C GLU A 57 6.83 6.09 1.50
N ASN A 58 7.73 5.89 0.54
CA ASN A 58 7.37 5.54 -0.84
C ASN A 58 7.38 4.01 -0.95
N VAL A 59 6.30 3.43 -1.47
CA VAL A 59 6.03 1.99 -1.43
C VAL A 59 6.17 1.37 -2.80
N GLU A 60 7.04 0.37 -2.92
CA GLU A 60 7.26 -0.46 -4.09
C GLU A 60 6.48 -1.78 -3.97
N VAL A 61 5.37 -1.90 -4.70
CA VAL A 61 4.56 -3.13 -4.76
C VAL A 61 5.08 -4.01 -5.89
N ASN A 62 6.19 -4.69 -5.62
CA ASN A 62 6.90 -5.59 -6.55
C ASN A 62 6.60 -7.08 -6.31
N LYS A 63 5.84 -7.42 -5.26
CA LYS A 63 5.26 -8.75 -5.02
C LYS A 63 3.74 -8.73 -5.15
N THR A 64 3.15 -9.83 -5.61
CA THR A 64 1.71 -10.00 -5.69
C THR A 64 1.14 -10.08 -4.29
N VAL A 65 0.51 -9.01 -3.82
CA VAL A 65 -0.09 -8.93 -2.48
C VAL A 65 -1.44 -8.23 -2.54
N THR A 66 -2.23 -8.42 -1.50
CA THR A 66 -3.40 -7.59 -1.22
C THR A 66 -3.06 -6.61 -0.12
N ILE A 67 -3.13 -5.30 -0.37
CA ILE A 67 -2.92 -4.27 0.65
C ILE A 67 -4.27 -3.65 0.99
N ARG A 68 -4.62 -3.72 2.28
CA ARG A 68 -5.86 -3.18 2.81
C ARG A 68 -5.56 -2.10 3.83
N GLY A 69 -6.07 -0.90 3.58
CA GLY A 69 -6.12 0.15 4.59
C GLY A 69 -7.36 0.09 5.46
N ALA A 70 -7.45 1.05 6.38
CA ALA A 70 -8.72 1.64 6.75
C ALA A 70 -8.62 3.08 6.25
N SER A 71 -9.69 3.60 5.65
CA SER A 71 -9.75 4.92 5.00
C SER A 71 -9.40 6.12 5.90
N SER A 72 -9.10 5.88 7.18
CA SER A 72 -8.60 6.81 8.18
C SER A 72 -7.06 6.90 8.29
N HIS A 73 -6.30 5.96 7.70
CA HIS A 73 -4.84 5.93 7.81
C HIS A 73 -4.19 6.80 6.73
N VAL A 74 -3.30 7.72 7.13
CA VAL A 74 -2.65 8.62 6.16
C VAL A 74 -1.29 8.07 5.74
N ILE A 75 -1.13 7.77 4.46
CA ILE A 75 0.14 7.35 3.86
C ILE A 75 0.71 8.50 3.07
N SER A 76 1.89 8.99 3.46
CA SER A 76 2.58 10.10 2.80
C SER A 76 3.90 9.65 2.20
N PRO A 77 4.32 10.20 1.05
CA PRO A 77 5.61 9.87 0.46
C PRO A 77 6.73 10.42 1.35
N ALA A 78 7.80 9.65 1.55
CA ALA A 78 9.02 10.15 2.17
C ALA A 78 9.77 11.11 1.24
N ASN A 79 9.70 10.88 -0.07
CA ASN A 79 10.18 11.73 -1.14
C ASN A 79 9.00 12.15 -2.04
N PRO A 80 8.56 13.42 -2.01
CA PRO A 80 7.41 13.89 -2.77
C PRO A 80 7.66 13.93 -4.29
N SER A 81 8.90 13.83 -4.76
CA SER A 81 9.20 13.76 -6.20
C SER A 81 8.98 12.36 -6.81
N LEU A 82 8.70 11.35 -5.98
CA LEU A 82 8.46 9.97 -6.40
C LEU A 82 6.98 9.57 -6.17
N PRO A 83 6.50 8.50 -6.82
CA PRO A 83 5.19 7.95 -6.51
C PRO A 83 5.09 7.52 -5.04
N THR A 84 3.93 7.72 -4.41
CA THR A 84 3.69 7.19 -3.06
C THR A 84 3.51 5.68 -3.10
N PHE A 85 2.73 5.17 -4.06
CA PHE A 85 2.69 3.75 -4.43
C PHE A 85 3.16 3.56 -5.87
N ASN A 86 4.20 2.76 -6.05
CA ASN A 86 4.68 2.30 -7.34
C ASN A 86 4.36 0.80 -7.51
N ILE A 87 3.41 0.48 -8.39
CA ILE A 87 2.74 -0.82 -8.43
C ILE A 87 3.10 -1.55 -9.72
N SER A 88 3.95 -2.58 -9.60
CA SER A 88 4.46 -3.33 -10.75
C SER A 88 4.10 -4.81 -10.75
N SER A 89 3.80 -5.39 -9.58
CA SER A 89 3.51 -6.82 -9.47
C SER A 89 2.09 -7.15 -9.91
N ALA A 90 1.96 -8.03 -10.91
CA ALA A 90 0.67 -8.37 -11.48
C ALA A 90 -0.28 -9.01 -10.46
N ASN A 91 -1.59 -8.83 -10.68
CA ASN A 91 -2.67 -9.33 -9.82
C ASN A 91 -2.69 -8.76 -8.39
N SER A 92 -1.95 -7.68 -8.12
CA SER A 92 -2.02 -7.01 -6.82
C SER A 92 -3.33 -6.26 -6.65
N ILE A 93 -3.83 -6.24 -5.41
CA ILE A 93 -5.10 -5.59 -5.05
C ILE A 93 -4.83 -4.59 -3.94
N LEU A 94 -5.22 -3.33 -4.14
CA LEU A 94 -5.08 -2.29 -3.15
C LEU A 94 -6.44 -1.63 -2.92
N TYR A 95 -6.88 -1.55 -1.67
CA TYR A 95 -8.18 -0.96 -1.35
C TYR A 95 -8.25 -0.30 0.03
N ASP A 96 -9.21 0.62 0.15
CA ASP A 96 -9.48 1.42 1.35
C ASP A 96 -8.26 2.25 1.83
N LEU A 97 -7.38 2.64 0.92
CA LEU A 97 -6.19 3.44 1.23
C LEU A 97 -6.48 4.95 1.13
N TYR A 98 -5.90 5.72 2.04
CA TYR A 98 -5.89 7.18 2.00
C TYR A 98 -4.44 7.66 1.86
N VAL A 99 -4.12 8.21 0.69
CA VAL A 99 -2.75 8.42 0.24
C VAL A 99 -2.55 9.87 -0.15
N ASN A 100 -1.59 10.53 0.48
CA ASN A 100 -1.10 11.82 0.02
C ASN A 100 -0.23 11.59 -1.23
N GLY A 101 -0.48 12.35 -2.29
CA GLY A 101 0.27 12.25 -3.53
C GLY A 101 1.67 12.84 -3.39
N GLY A 102 2.68 12.08 -3.86
CA GLY A 102 3.94 12.63 -4.32
C GLY A 102 3.81 13.14 -5.75
N SER A 103 4.72 12.76 -6.65
CA SER A 103 4.51 13.02 -8.09
C SER A 103 3.31 12.23 -8.62
N VAL A 104 3.06 11.04 -8.08
CA VAL A 104 1.85 10.27 -8.30
C VAL A 104 1.43 9.59 -6.99
N ALA A 105 0.15 9.62 -6.60
CA ALA A 105 -0.28 8.84 -5.42
C ALA A 105 -0.25 7.33 -5.72
N PHE A 106 -0.83 6.90 -6.84
CA PHE A 106 -0.82 5.52 -7.31
C PHE A 106 -0.32 5.43 -8.76
N ALA A 107 0.92 4.99 -8.95
CA ALA A 107 1.48 4.69 -10.27
C ALA A 107 1.37 3.19 -10.57
N VAL A 108 0.60 2.83 -11.59
CA VAL A 108 0.30 1.46 -11.99
C VAL A 108 1.06 1.10 -13.26
N TRP A 109 1.96 0.14 -13.14
CA TRP A 109 2.78 -0.42 -14.22
C TRP A 109 2.54 -1.92 -14.44
N GLY A 110 1.96 -2.60 -13.45
CA GLY A 110 1.66 -4.04 -13.49
C GLY A 110 0.38 -4.37 -14.23
N ASN A 111 0.20 -5.64 -14.58
CA ASN A 111 -1.03 -6.13 -15.23
C ASN A 111 -2.06 -6.65 -14.21
N SER A 112 -3.34 -6.60 -14.56
CA SER A 112 -4.44 -7.12 -13.74
C SER A 112 -4.49 -6.52 -12.34
N ILE A 113 -4.12 -5.24 -12.20
CA ILE A 113 -4.14 -4.53 -10.92
C ILE A 113 -5.56 -4.09 -10.58
N THR A 114 -5.96 -4.27 -9.34
CA THR A 114 -7.25 -3.77 -8.84
C THR A 114 -7.02 -2.69 -7.79
N LEU A 115 -7.52 -1.49 -8.07
CA LEU A 115 -7.58 -0.39 -7.09
C LEU A 115 -9.05 -0.10 -6.78
N THR A 116 -9.46 -0.27 -5.52
CA THR A 116 -10.85 -0.06 -5.12
C THR A 116 -10.98 0.87 -3.91
N ASN A 117 -11.87 1.84 -3.97
CA ASN A 117 -12.19 2.73 -2.83
C ASN A 117 -10.96 3.45 -2.22
N ASN A 118 -9.96 3.74 -3.05
CA ASN A 118 -8.80 4.49 -2.61
C ASN A 118 -9.02 6.00 -2.76
N THR A 119 -8.43 6.77 -1.87
CA THR A 119 -8.47 8.23 -1.88
C THR A 119 -7.05 8.76 -2.05
N ALA A 120 -6.80 9.46 -3.15
CA ALA A 120 -5.56 10.18 -3.43
C ALA A 120 -5.77 11.68 -3.16
N ILE A 121 -4.86 12.32 -2.43
CA ILE A 121 -4.98 13.74 -2.05
C ILE A 121 -3.68 14.48 -2.31
N GLY A 122 -3.75 15.62 -3.00
CA GLY A 122 -2.55 16.39 -3.34
C GLY A 122 -1.69 15.68 -4.39
N GLY A 123 -0.42 16.12 -4.49
CA GLY A 123 0.53 15.66 -5.49
C GLY A 123 0.19 16.12 -6.92
N ASP A 124 0.97 15.68 -7.89
CA ASP A 124 0.74 16.06 -9.29
C ASP A 124 -0.37 15.19 -9.90
N VAL A 125 -0.32 13.86 -9.69
CA VAL A 125 -1.30 12.91 -10.25
C VAL A 125 -1.88 11.98 -9.18
N GLY A 126 -3.20 11.84 -9.11
CA GLY A 126 -3.84 10.90 -8.18
C GLY A 126 -3.64 9.43 -8.58
N PHE A 127 -4.10 9.05 -9.77
CA PHE A 127 -3.99 7.69 -10.30
C PHE A 127 -3.42 7.74 -11.71
N TYR A 128 -2.30 7.07 -11.92
CA TYR A 128 -1.65 6.94 -13.20
C TYR A 128 -1.61 5.47 -13.61
N VAL A 129 -2.10 5.15 -14.80
CA VAL A 129 -2.00 3.82 -15.41
C VAL A 129 -1.08 3.94 -16.61
N ALA A 130 0.04 3.23 -16.58
CA ALA A 130 1.09 3.38 -17.57
C ALA A 130 0.61 2.91 -18.97
N PRO A 131 1.04 3.58 -20.05
CA PRO A 131 0.53 3.31 -21.40
C PRO A 131 1.11 2.05 -22.05
N PHE A 132 2.25 1.52 -21.56
CA PHE A 132 2.95 0.40 -22.18
C PHE A 132 3.04 -0.79 -21.23
N ASN A 133 2.67 -1.99 -21.70
CA ASN A 133 2.72 -3.27 -20.97
C ASN A 133 1.84 -3.36 -19.70
N THR A 134 0.94 -2.40 -19.48
CA THR A 134 -0.08 -2.41 -18.44
C THR A 134 -1.44 -2.71 -19.08
N GLY A 135 -2.14 -3.73 -18.60
CA GLY A 135 -3.41 -4.19 -19.14
C GLY A 135 -4.30 -4.81 -18.06
N ASN A 136 -5.60 -4.90 -18.35
CA ASN A 136 -6.62 -5.50 -17.49
C ASN A 136 -6.72 -4.91 -16.07
N CYS A 137 -6.32 -3.64 -15.90
CA CYS A 137 -6.42 -2.97 -14.61
C CYS A 137 -7.84 -2.46 -14.37
N THR A 138 -8.34 -2.65 -13.14
CA THR A 138 -9.67 -2.19 -12.72
C THR A 138 -9.52 -1.14 -11.63
N LEU A 139 -10.01 0.08 -11.90
CA LEU A 139 -10.04 1.18 -10.95
C LEU A 139 -11.52 1.48 -10.64
N THR A 140 -11.99 1.16 -9.44
CA THR A 140 -13.41 1.31 -9.04
C THR A 140 -13.55 2.15 -7.77
N ASN A 141 -14.46 3.13 -7.79
CA ASN A 141 -14.76 4.00 -6.64
C ASN A 141 -13.55 4.74 -6.05
N ASN A 142 -12.51 4.98 -6.85
CA ASN A 142 -11.36 5.75 -6.42
C ASN A 142 -11.62 7.25 -6.56
N ARG A 143 -11.07 8.07 -5.66
CA ARG A 143 -11.26 9.52 -5.63
C ARG A 143 -9.91 10.21 -5.61
N ALA A 144 -9.69 11.17 -6.51
CA ALA A 144 -8.54 12.05 -6.48
C ALA A 144 -9.01 13.47 -6.11
N PHE A 145 -8.39 14.07 -5.10
CA PHE A 145 -8.68 15.43 -4.65
C PHE A 145 -7.41 16.28 -4.69
N ASN A 146 -7.51 17.51 -5.19
CA ASN A 146 -6.41 18.50 -5.15
C ASN A 146 -5.09 18.03 -5.79
N SER A 147 -5.13 17.08 -6.73
CA SER A 147 -3.98 16.77 -7.59
C SER A 147 -3.94 17.78 -8.75
N THR A 148 -2.76 18.29 -9.10
CA THR A 148 -2.58 19.44 -10.03
C THR A 148 -1.74 19.13 -11.26
#